data_AF-A0A850TBF6-F1
#
_entry.id   AF-A0A850TBF6-F1
#
_cell.length_a   1.000
_cell.length_b   1.000
_cell.length_c   1.000
_cell.angle_alpha   90.00
_cell.angle_beta   90.00
_cell.angle_gamma   90.00
#
_symmetry.space_group_name_H-M   'P 1'
#
loop_
_entity.id
_entity.type
_entity.pdbx_description
1 polymer ?
#
loop_
_entity_poly.entity_id
_entity_poly.type
_entity_poly.pdbx_seq_one_letter_code
_entity_poly.pdbx_strand_id
1 'polypeptide(L)'
;MHTVDFYLYNFIKIRSVGMPSDVNRLILEQLRCFVSKSNMSSTRLSEQPDIHIECCSDLPTLNGRGEQLGSSFNFNVIRSLKSDRVMVIFNYRGVPDVVLDFTAPDVPVHISFRRRKGIARRVYGLLLFGIIQALKMNHDLLCHGAVLQKDQKGILIAGHRGIGKTMILLSLLKAGWGYIGDDKFILSDGKAYLFQDFIVLRDHHFSALPWLTGRDPDFARFAKKAKLQKYLQYQILKWLPQKILPSLDRFLNPAMRVTPDRICKQAVTLSETTISTGIVLGQGDRFEAKEISRKAFIQKFDLLQQMAIREYNDLEKMIYYYCPKRQINWAQVLDDNIHGNRFIDITVPMNVGFDSIGKKVVQCLT
;
A
#
# COMPACT_ATOMS: atom_id res chain seq x y z
N MET A 1 6.67 11.69 -28.14
CA MET A 1 6.44 11.60 -26.68
C MET A 1 7.40 10.57 -26.12
N HIS A 2 8.00 10.80 -24.95
CA HIS A 2 8.85 9.79 -24.32
C HIS A 2 7.98 8.69 -23.71
N THR A 3 8.32 7.44 -24.03
CA THR A 3 7.71 6.24 -23.45
C THR A 3 8.68 5.63 -22.45
N VAL A 4 8.19 5.30 -21.26
CA VAL A 4 8.97 4.63 -20.21
C VAL A 4 8.18 3.44 -19.69
N ASP A 5 8.79 2.26 -19.75
CA ASP A 5 8.26 1.03 -19.16
C ASP A 5 8.86 0.83 -17.75
N PHE A 6 8.02 0.51 -16.77
CA PHE A 6 8.39 0.15 -15.41
C PHE A 6 7.96 -1.30 -15.12
N TYR A 7 8.75 -2.05 -14.33
CA TYR A 7 8.50 -3.47 -14.04
C TYR A 7 8.47 -3.76 -12.54
N LEU A 8 7.30 -4.13 -12.02
CA LEU A 8 7.15 -4.56 -10.63
C LEU A 8 7.40 -6.06 -10.58
N TYR A 9 8.66 -6.44 -10.37
CA TYR A 9 9.13 -7.82 -10.58
C TYR A 9 8.67 -8.35 -11.95
N ASN A 10 8.41 -9.65 -12.03
CA ASN A 10 7.81 -10.32 -13.17
C ASN A 10 6.27 -10.33 -13.10
N PHE A 11 5.65 -9.53 -12.22
CA PHE A 11 4.19 -9.52 -12.02
C PHE A 11 3.48 -8.51 -12.91
N ILE A 12 4.02 -7.28 -13.01
CA ILE A 12 3.33 -6.17 -13.67
C ILE A 12 4.31 -5.36 -14.50
N LYS A 13 3.94 -5.13 -15.75
CA LYS A 13 4.52 -4.14 -16.65
C LYS A 13 3.64 -2.90 -16.72
N ILE A 14 4.20 -1.75 -16.40
CA ILE A 14 3.53 -0.45 -16.45
C ILE A 14 4.17 0.37 -17.57
N ARG A 15 3.39 0.76 -18.57
CA ARG A 15 3.86 1.64 -19.65
C ARG A 15 3.35 3.05 -19.42
N SER A 16 4.25 4.01 -19.43
CA SER A 16 3.92 5.43 -19.35
C SER A 16 4.24 6.15 -20.66
N VAL A 17 3.36 7.05 -21.10
CA VAL A 17 3.54 7.87 -22.30
C VAL A 17 3.34 9.34 -21.96
N GLY A 18 4.35 10.17 -22.27
CA GLY A 18 4.26 11.63 -22.10
C GLY A 18 4.17 12.09 -20.63
N MET A 19 4.65 11.27 -19.68
CA MET A 19 4.47 11.54 -18.25
C MET A 19 5.28 12.76 -17.77
N PRO A 20 4.64 13.74 -17.08
CA PRO A 20 5.35 14.88 -16.50
C PRO A 20 6.39 14.45 -15.46
N SER A 21 7.47 15.23 -15.34
CA SER A 21 8.61 14.90 -14.46
C SER A 21 8.23 14.79 -12.98
N ASP A 22 7.25 15.55 -12.50
CA ASP A 22 6.77 15.49 -11.12
C ASP A 22 5.97 14.21 -10.84
N VAL A 23 5.22 13.71 -11.82
CA VAL A 23 4.52 12.42 -11.74
C VAL A 23 5.52 11.27 -11.77
N ASN A 24 6.45 11.28 -12.74
CA ASN A 24 7.53 10.29 -12.84
C ASN A 24 8.35 10.21 -11.56
N ARG A 25 8.77 11.37 -11.03
CA ARG A 25 9.53 11.43 -9.77
C ARG A 25 8.74 10.83 -8.61
N LEU A 26 7.46 11.15 -8.47
CA LEU A 26 6.63 10.59 -7.40
C LEU A 26 6.50 9.06 -7.52
N ILE A 27 6.27 8.53 -8.73
CA ILE A 27 6.16 7.09 -8.96
C ILE A 27 7.48 6.40 -8.58
N LEU A 28 8.61 6.90 -9.09
CA LEU A 28 9.94 6.37 -8.79
C LEU A 28 10.32 6.46 -7.30
N GLU A 29 9.97 7.55 -6.63
CA GLU A 29 10.22 7.73 -5.20
C GLU A 29 9.39 6.79 -4.31
N GLN A 30 8.24 6.34 -4.80
CA GLN A 30 7.30 5.52 -4.03
C GLN A 30 7.43 4.03 -4.32
N LEU A 31 7.94 3.69 -5.51
CA LEU A 31 8.01 2.34 -6.05
C LEU A 31 9.46 2.05 -6.45
N ARG A 32 10.39 2.31 -5.53
CA ARG A 32 11.84 2.12 -5.74
C ARG A 32 12.23 0.68 -6.09
N CYS A 33 11.33 -0.28 -5.88
CA CYS A 33 11.49 -1.68 -6.23
C CYS A 33 11.25 -1.97 -7.73
N PHE A 34 11.03 -0.95 -8.57
CA PHE A 34 11.00 -1.14 -10.03
C PHE A 34 12.38 -1.58 -10.55
N VAL A 35 12.44 -2.78 -11.10
CA VAL A 35 13.67 -3.36 -11.63
C VAL A 35 13.80 -2.99 -13.11
N SER A 36 15.02 -2.68 -13.56
CA SER A 36 15.31 -2.60 -14.99
C SER A 36 15.13 -3.97 -15.65
N LYS A 37 14.55 -4.01 -16.86
CA LYS A 37 14.28 -5.23 -17.65
C LYS A 37 15.50 -6.18 -17.77
N SER A 38 16.70 -5.60 -17.74
CA SER A 38 17.98 -6.32 -17.86
C SER A 38 18.24 -7.36 -16.75
N ASN A 39 17.59 -7.25 -15.60
CA ASN A 39 17.85 -8.14 -14.45
C ASN A 39 16.76 -9.21 -14.24
N MET A 40 15.89 -9.45 -15.23
CA MET A 40 14.73 -10.34 -15.05
C MET A 40 14.80 -11.57 -15.95
N SER A 41 14.60 -12.77 -15.37
CA SER A 41 14.34 -13.98 -16.13
C SER A 41 12.96 -13.88 -16.79
N SER A 42 12.92 -13.93 -18.12
CA SER A 42 11.86 -13.41 -18.98
C SER A 42 10.55 -14.23 -19.07
N THR A 43 10.28 -15.15 -18.15
CA THR A 43 9.27 -16.20 -18.41
C THR A 43 7.80 -15.84 -18.14
N ARG A 44 7.49 -14.74 -17.43
CA ARG A 44 6.09 -14.38 -17.11
C ARG A 44 5.55 -13.07 -17.71
N LEU A 45 6.42 -12.16 -18.16
CA LEU A 45 5.96 -10.83 -18.57
C LEU A 45 5.44 -10.85 -20.00
N SER A 46 4.17 -10.49 -20.18
CA SER A 46 3.57 -10.21 -21.48
C SER A 46 4.31 -9.06 -22.19
N GLU A 47 4.31 -9.08 -23.53
CA GLU A 47 4.74 -7.92 -24.31
C GLU A 47 3.80 -6.73 -24.12
N GLN A 48 2.52 -6.98 -23.87
CA GLN A 48 1.54 -5.94 -23.56
C GLN A 48 1.71 -5.49 -22.09
N PRO A 49 1.61 -4.18 -21.81
CA PRO A 49 1.65 -3.70 -20.44
C PRO A 49 0.38 -4.09 -19.70
N ASP A 50 0.44 -4.46 -18.43
CA ASP A 50 -0.76 -4.67 -17.60
C ASP A 50 -1.44 -3.34 -17.24
N ILE A 51 -0.67 -2.25 -17.22
CA ILE A 51 -1.13 -0.90 -16.93
C ILE A 51 -0.54 0.08 -17.95
N HIS A 52 -1.40 0.87 -18.59
CA HIS A 52 -1.00 1.98 -19.44
C HIS A 52 -1.33 3.31 -18.75
N ILE A 53 -0.39 4.26 -18.73
CA ILE A 53 -0.58 5.58 -18.14
C ILE A 53 -0.21 6.65 -19.16
N GLU A 54 -1.12 7.56 -19.44
CA GLU A 54 -0.95 8.56 -20.49
C GLU A 54 -1.34 9.96 -20.01
N CYS A 55 -0.50 10.94 -20.32
CA CYS A 55 -0.85 12.35 -20.16
C CYS A 55 -1.46 12.88 -21.46
N CYS A 56 -2.75 13.19 -21.45
CA CYS A 56 -3.51 13.64 -22.61
C CYS A 56 -3.78 15.16 -22.55
N SER A 57 -3.87 15.82 -23.71
CA SER A 57 -4.42 17.18 -23.79
C SER A 57 -5.93 17.16 -23.49
N ASP A 58 -6.60 16.18 -24.07
CA ASP A 58 -8.05 16.02 -24.03
C ASP A 58 -8.42 14.67 -23.44
N LEU A 59 -9.26 14.71 -22.42
CA LEU A 59 -9.85 13.52 -21.83
C LEU A 59 -11.27 13.37 -22.36
N PRO A 60 -11.79 12.13 -22.46
CA PRO A 60 -13.18 11.88 -22.79
C PRO A 60 -14.12 12.78 -21.97
N THR A 61 -14.82 13.68 -22.65
CA THR A 61 -15.88 14.48 -22.04
C THR A 61 -17.20 13.72 -22.10
N LEU A 62 -18.08 13.98 -21.12
CA LEU A 62 -19.43 13.43 -21.03
C LEU A 62 -20.38 13.83 -22.19
N ASN A 63 -19.88 14.56 -23.20
CA ASN A 63 -20.68 15.15 -24.27
C ASN A 63 -21.16 14.08 -25.28
N GLY A 64 -22.12 13.25 -24.87
CA GLY A 64 -23.21 12.82 -25.76
C GLY A 64 -23.36 11.34 -26.12
N ARG A 65 -22.54 10.40 -25.61
CA ARG A 65 -22.68 8.96 -25.96
C ARG A 65 -22.41 7.96 -24.82
N GLY A 66 -22.40 8.43 -23.58
CA GLY A 66 -22.20 7.59 -22.41
C GLY A 66 -23.41 7.63 -21.48
N GLU A 67 -23.78 6.48 -20.93
CA GLU A 67 -24.76 6.40 -19.85
C GLU A 67 -24.04 6.68 -18.53
N GLN A 68 -24.49 7.69 -17.77
CA GLN A 68 -24.00 7.89 -16.41
C GLN A 68 -24.61 6.81 -15.52
N LEU A 69 -23.77 5.89 -15.10
CA LEU A 69 -24.15 4.72 -14.33
C LEU A 69 -24.27 5.00 -12.83
N GLY A 70 -23.53 6.01 -12.35
CA GLY A 70 -23.56 6.44 -10.96
C GLY A 70 -22.58 7.57 -10.69
N SER A 71 -22.74 8.22 -9.53
CA SER A 71 -21.80 9.19 -9.00
C SER A 71 -21.47 8.89 -7.54
N SER A 72 -20.20 9.02 -7.19
CA SER A 72 -19.73 9.13 -5.81
C SER A 72 -19.14 10.53 -5.63
N PHE A 73 -18.89 10.95 -4.38
CA PHE A 73 -18.37 12.27 -4.04
C PHE A 73 -17.11 12.69 -4.84
N ASN A 74 -16.38 11.74 -5.43
CA ASN A 74 -15.12 11.99 -6.11
C ASN A 74 -15.07 11.58 -7.60
N PHE A 75 -16.05 10.86 -8.13
CA PHE A 75 -16.00 10.33 -9.51
C PHE A 75 -17.37 10.01 -10.09
N ASN A 76 -17.44 9.97 -11.42
CA ASN A 76 -18.56 9.49 -12.21
C ASN A 76 -18.19 8.17 -12.90
N VAL A 77 -19.12 7.24 -12.99
CA VAL A 77 -18.94 6.00 -13.77
C VAL A 77 -19.78 6.11 -15.05
N ILE A 78 -19.15 5.83 -16.19
CA ILE A 78 -19.75 5.99 -17.51
C ILE A 78 -19.54 4.71 -18.30
N ARG A 79 -20.61 4.21 -18.93
CA ARG A 79 -20.53 3.14 -19.91
C ARG A 79 -20.59 3.72 -21.31
N SER A 80 -19.61 3.38 -22.16
CA SER A 80 -19.68 3.68 -23.58
C SER A 80 -20.67 2.73 -24.25
N LEU A 81 -21.76 3.26 -24.80
CA LEU A 81 -22.78 2.46 -25.49
C LEU A 81 -22.26 1.74 -26.75
N LYS A 82 -21.20 2.28 -27.38
CA LYS A 82 -20.67 1.74 -28.65
C LYS A 82 -19.70 0.58 -28.48
N SER A 83 -19.00 0.55 -27.34
CA SER A 83 -17.80 -0.27 -27.17
C SER A 83 -17.78 -1.00 -25.84
N ASP A 84 -18.90 -0.98 -25.11
CA ASP A 84 -19.10 -1.60 -23.80
C ASP A 84 -18.04 -1.26 -22.74
N ARG A 85 -17.29 -0.16 -22.95
CA ARG A 85 -16.21 0.24 -22.03
C ARG A 85 -16.81 0.86 -20.79
N VAL A 86 -16.33 0.43 -19.64
CA VAL A 86 -16.62 1.07 -18.37
C VAL A 86 -15.46 2.00 -18.03
N MET A 87 -15.75 3.29 -17.98
CA MET A 87 -14.81 4.34 -17.62
C MET A 87 -15.20 4.97 -16.30
N VAL A 88 -14.21 5.23 -15.46
CA VAL A 88 -14.36 6.00 -14.23
C VAL A 88 -13.69 7.35 -14.41
N ILE A 89 -14.46 8.41 -14.34
CA ILE A 89 -14.00 9.78 -14.55
C ILE A 89 -13.94 10.52 -13.22
N PHE A 90 -12.74 10.93 -12.84
CA PHE A 90 -12.48 11.83 -11.73
C PHE A 90 -12.47 13.25 -12.25
N ASN A 91 -13.30 14.12 -11.67
CA ASN A 91 -13.38 15.51 -12.08
C ASN A 91 -12.49 16.41 -11.20
N TYR A 92 -12.12 17.56 -11.74
CA TYR A 92 -11.55 18.68 -11.02
C TYR A 92 -12.22 19.97 -11.51
N ARG A 93 -12.95 20.66 -10.61
CA ARG A 93 -13.72 21.87 -10.94
C ARG A 93 -14.69 21.68 -12.12
N GLY A 94 -15.41 20.55 -12.12
CA GLY A 94 -16.41 20.23 -13.14
C GLY A 94 -15.85 19.71 -14.47
N VAL A 95 -14.53 19.59 -14.61
CA VAL A 95 -13.88 19.11 -15.85
C VAL A 95 -13.22 17.75 -15.59
N PRO A 96 -13.28 16.79 -16.54
CA PRO A 96 -12.52 15.54 -16.45
C PRO A 96 -11.04 15.80 -16.20
N ASP A 97 -10.49 15.09 -15.23
CA ASP A 97 -9.12 15.29 -14.73
C ASP A 97 -8.29 14.02 -14.80
N VAL A 98 -8.89 12.89 -14.43
CA VAL A 98 -8.33 11.55 -14.65
C VAL A 98 -9.44 10.62 -15.11
N VAL A 99 -9.15 9.79 -16.10
CA VAL A 99 -10.01 8.72 -16.58
C VAL A 99 -9.30 7.39 -16.35
N LEU A 100 -10.03 6.46 -15.76
CA LEU A 100 -9.59 5.11 -15.49
C LEU A 100 -10.50 4.16 -16.27
N ASP A 101 -9.93 3.36 -17.17
CA ASP A 101 -10.68 2.54 -18.10
C ASP A 101 -10.40 1.04 -17.87
N PHE A 102 -11.48 0.28 -17.72
CA PHE A 102 -11.49 -1.16 -17.42
C PHE A 102 -12.12 -2.03 -18.52
N THR A 103 -12.15 -1.50 -19.75
CA THR A 103 -12.89 -2.02 -20.92
C THR A 103 -13.12 -3.53 -20.97
N ALA A 104 -12.09 -4.35 -20.77
CA ALA A 104 -12.23 -5.80 -20.66
C ALA A 104 -11.16 -6.38 -19.70
N PRO A 105 -11.33 -7.62 -19.19
CA PRO A 105 -10.39 -8.24 -18.23
C PRO A 105 -9.01 -8.51 -18.82
N ASP A 106 -8.97 -8.79 -20.12
CA ASP A 106 -7.79 -9.02 -20.95
C ASP A 106 -7.15 -7.72 -21.47
N VAL A 107 -7.81 -6.58 -21.25
CA VAL A 107 -7.30 -5.28 -21.64
C VAL A 107 -6.56 -4.65 -20.45
N PRO A 108 -5.37 -4.06 -20.71
CA PRO A 108 -4.61 -3.32 -19.70
C PRO A 108 -5.45 -2.26 -18.99
N VAL A 109 -5.18 -2.03 -17.71
CA VAL A 109 -5.79 -0.90 -17.00
C VAL A 109 -5.24 0.39 -17.60
N HIS A 110 -6.10 1.24 -18.15
CA HIS A 110 -5.66 2.49 -18.77
C HIS A 110 -5.97 3.69 -17.87
N ILE A 111 -4.94 4.49 -17.55
CA ILE A 111 -5.02 5.70 -16.74
C ILE A 111 -4.65 6.90 -17.61
N SER A 112 -5.64 7.64 -18.06
CA SER A 112 -5.44 8.87 -18.83
C SER A 112 -5.65 10.09 -17.92
N PHE A 113 -4.75 11.07 -17.94
CA PHE A 113 -4.90 12.26 -17.09
C PHE A 113 -4.50 13.54 -17.81
N ARG A 114 -5.05 14.67 -17.34
CA ARG A 114 -4.68 16.01 -17.80
C ARG A 114 -3.60 16.60 -16.91
N ARG A 115 -2.58 17.21 -17.50
CA ARG A 115 -1.51 17.86 -16.74
C ARG A 115 -2.06 19.05 -15.94
N ARG A 116 -1.86 19.02 -14.62
CA ARG A 116 -2.07 20.19 -13.73
C ARG A 116 -1.31 20.06 -12.42
N LYS A 117 -1.18 21.17 -11.69
CA LYS A 117 -0.57 21.17 -10.36
C LYS A 117 -1.31 20.22 -9.41
N GLY A 118 -0.57 19.33 -8.75
CA GLY A 118 -1.09 18.38 -7.76
C GLY A 118 -1.73 17.12 -8.33
N ILE A 119 -1.69 16.90 -9.66
CA ILE A 119 -2.24 15.68 -10.29
C ILE A 119 -1.48 14.41 -9.90
N ALA A 120 -0.17 14.53 -9.65
CA ALA A 120 0.72 13.40 -9.37
C ALA A 120 0.20 12.48 -8.25
N ARG A 121 -0.33 13.04 -7.15
CA ARG A 121 -0.86 12.22 -6.05
C ARG A 121 -2.09 11.41 -6.46
N ARG A 122 -2.98 11.99 -7.27
CA ARG A 122 -4.19 11.33 -7.75
C ARG A 122 -3.82 10.22 -8.73
N VAL A 123 -2.93 10.50 -9.69
CA VAL A 123 -2.39 9.49 -10.62
C VAL A 123 -1.71 8.37 -9.87
N TYR A 124 -0.89 8.66 -8.86
CA TYR A 124 -0.25 7.64 -8.03
C TYR A 124 -1.26 6.77 -7.26
N GLY A 125 -2.32 7.36 -6.68
CA GLY A 125 -3.37 6.60 -6.02
C GLY A 125 -4.10 5.66 -6.98
N LEU A 126 -4.47 6.15 -8.16
CA LEU A 126 -5.11 5.34 -9.20
C LEU A 126 -4.16 4.30 -9.81
N LEU A 127 -2.86 4.58 -9.84
CA LEU A 127 -1.84 3.60 -10.20
C LEU A 127 -1.77 2.46 -9.19
N LEU A 128 -1.75 2.76 -7.88
CA LEU A 128 -1.83 1.73 -6.85
C LEU A 128 -3.09 0.89 -6.98
N PHE A 129 -4.22 1.52 -7.28
CA PHE A 129 -5.46 0.81 -7.56
C PHE A 129 -5.36 -0.07 -8.82
N GLY A 130 -4.78 0.44 -9.90
CA GLY A 130 -4.50 -0.35 -11.11
C GLY A 130 -3.59 -1.55 -10.84
N ILE A 131 -2.56 -1.38 -10.01
CA ILE A 131 -1.67 -2.48 -9.56
C ILE A 131 -2.48 -3.53 -8.81
N ILE A 132 -3.35 -3.13 -7.88
CA ILE A 132 -4.22 -4.07 -7.15
C ILE A 132 -5.09 -4.87 -8.12
N GLN A 133 -5.68 -4.21 -9.13
CA GLN A 133 -6.52 -4.89 -10.12
C GLN A 133 -5.71 -5.82 -11.03
N ALA A 134 -4.52 -5.42 -11.48
CA ALA A 134 -3.65 -6.24 -12.31
C ALA A 134 -3.15 -7.49 -11.57
N LEU A 135 -2.68 -7.35 -10.33
CA LEU A 135 -2.25 -8.49 -9.51
C LEU A 135 -3.38 -9.50 -9.31
N LYS A 136 -4.58 -9.01 -8.99
CA LYS A 136 -5.76 -9.86 -8.81
C LYS A 136 -6.04 -10.74 -10.02
N MET A 137 -5.99 -10.17 -11.24
CA MET A 137 -6.21 -10.94 -12.47
C MET A 137 -5.23 -12.11 -12.64
N ASN A 138 -4.07 -12.06 -11.97
CA ASN A 138 -3.05 -13.09 -11.95
C ASN A 138 -3.09 -13.98 -10.68
N HIS A 139 -4.13 -13.90 -9.86
CA HIS A 139 -4.22 -14.56 -8.55
C HIS A 139 -3.12 -14.15 -7.56
N ASP A 140 -2.64 -12.91 -7.70
CA ASP A 140 -1.70 -12.25 -6.78
C ASP A 140 -2.40 -11.13 -6.00
N LEU A 141 -1.77 -10.65 -4.91
CA LEU A 141 -2.35 -9.58 -4.08
C LEU A 141 -1.32 -8.53 -3.67
N LEU A 142 -1.71 -7.26 -3.70
CA LEU A 142 -1.02 -6.21 -2.94
C LEU A 142 -1.68 -6.11 -1.57
N CYS A 143 -0.98 -6.58 -0.54
CA CYS A 143 -1.49 -6.66 0.82
C CYS A 143 -0.97 -5.51 1.69
N HIS A 144 -1.78 -5.08 2.66
CA HIS A 144 -1.41 -4.20 3.75
C HIS A 144 -0.99 -5.00 4.98
N GLY A 145 0.26 -4.81 5.41
CA GLY A 145 0.83 -5.52 6.55
C GLY A 145 2.32 -5.26 6.68
N ALA A 146 2.98 -6.05 7.51
CA ALA A 146 4.43 -6.04 7.66
C ALA A 146 4.97 -7.46 7.46
N VAL A 147 6.10 -7.60 6.78
CA VAL A 147 6.75 -8.90 6.53
C VAL A 147 8.22 -8.81 6.90
N LEU A 148 8.67 -9.80 7.68
CA LEU A 148 10.06 -9.97 8.08
C LEU A 148 10.50 -11.42 7.90
N GLN A 149 11.81 -11.67 7.90
CA GLN A 149 12.36 -13.02 7.79
C GLN A 149 13.47 -13.24 8.82
N LYS A 150 13.55 -14.45 9.37
CA LYS A 150 14.70 -14.91 10.15
C LYS A 150 14.90 -16.40 9.88
N ASP A 151 16.15 -16.82 9.67
CA ASP A 151 16.49 -18.23 9.42
C ASP A 151 15.64 -18.87 8.30
N GLN A 152 15.46 -18.15 7.19
CA GLN A 152 14.63 -18.56 6.04
C GLN A 152 13.12 -18.71 6.32
N LYS A 153 12.65 -18.30 7.51
CA LYS A 153 11.26 -18.33 7.91
C LYS A 153 10.67 -16.93 7.90
N GLY A 154 9.72 -16.69 6.99
CA GLY A 154 9.00 -15.42 6.88
C GLY A 154 7.83 -15.33 7.85
N ILE A 155 7.64 -14.13 8.39
CA ILE A 155 6.51 -13.80 9.25
C ILE A 155 5.71 -12.68 8.63
N LEU A 156 4.41 -12.92 8.50
CA LEU A 156 3.42 -11.92 8.12
C LEU A 156 2.75 -11.37 9.37
N ILE A 157 2.80 -10.06 9.56
CA ILE A 157 2.11 -9.34 10.64
C ILE A 157 0.99 -8.49 10.03
N ALA A 158 -0.24 -8.87 10.34
CA ALA A 158 -1.45 -8.17 9.97
C ALA A 158 -2.10 -7.52 11.20
N GLY A 159 -2.93 -6.50 10.97
CA GLY A 159 -3.68 -5.85 12.04
C GLY A 159 -4.21 -4.50 11.61
N HIS A 160 -5.14 -3.94 12.37
CA HIS A 160 -5.75 -2.66 12.06
C HIS A 160 -4.71 -1.51 12.03
N ARG A 161 -5.06 -0.38 11.40
CA ARG A 161 -4.24 0.83 11.45
C ARG A 161 -4.04 1.28 12.90
N GLY A 162 -2.79 1.61 13.27
CA GLY A 162 -2.46 2.10 14.61
C GLY A 162 -2.20 1.02 15.67
N ILE A 163 -2.42 -0.26 15.38
CA ILE A 163 -2.20 -1.36 16.35
C ILE A 163 -0.71 -1.63 16.68
N GLY A 164 0.22 -0.96 15.97
CA GLY A 164 1.66 -1.07 16.23
C GLY A 164 2.44 -2.04 15.34
N LYS A 165 1.91 -2.44 14.17
CA LYS A 165 2.62 -3.29 13.19
C LYS A 165 4.06 -2.83 12.94
N THR A 166 4.22 -1.56 12.54
CA THR A 166 5.53 -0.96 12.26
C THR A 166 6.43 -0.92 13.50
N MET A 167 5.89 -0.77 14.72
CA MET A 167 6.71 -0.79 15.94
C MET A 167 7.21 -2.19 16.27
N ILE A 168 6.38 -3.22 16.09
CA ILE A 168 6.81 -4.62 16.22
C ILE A 168 7.86 -4.93 15.16
N LEU A 169 7.65 -4.52 13.90
CA LEU A 169 8.64 -4.65 12.83
C LEU A 169 9.98 -4.01 13.23
N LEU A 170 9.98 -2.76 13.73
CA LEU A 170 11.21 -2.08 14.16
C LEU A 170 11.92 -2.80 15.30
N SER A 171 11.15 -3.40 16.21
CA SER A 171 11.69 -4.17 17.34
C SER A 171 12.33 -5.48 16.87
N LEU A 172 11.73 -6.15 15.87
CA LEU A 172 12.28 -7.34 15.24
C LEU A 172 13.52 -7.03 14.39
N LEU A 173 13.55 -5.93 13.63
CA LEU A 173 14.77 -5.49 12.92
C LEU A 173 15.93 -5.24 13.89
N LYS A 174 15.65 -4.63 15.06
CA LYS A 174 16.65 -4.47 16.12
C LYS A 174 17.14 -5.82 16.68
N ALA A 175 16.31 -6.86 16.63
CA ALA A 175 16.65 -8.22 17.03
C ALA A 175 17.29 -9.06 15.90
N GLY A 176 17.73 -8.42 14.81
CA GLY A 176 18.47 -9.06 13.72
C GLY A 176 17.61 -9.74 12.66
N TRP A 177 16.32 -9.44 12.59
CA TRP A 177 15.45 -9.94 11.51
C TRP A 177 15.72 -9.20 10.20
N GLY A 178 15.56 -9.90 9.07
CA GLY A 178 15.56 -9.33 7.73
C GLY A 178 14.23 -8.62 7.43
N TYR A 179 14.32 -7.56 6.63
CA TYR A 179 13.18 -6.75 6.18
C TYR A 179 12.67 -7.22 4.81
N ILE A 180 11.36 -7.40 4.69
CA ILE A 180 10.69 -7.67 3.40
C ILE A 180 9.67 -6.57 3.07
N GLY A 181 8.96 -6.02 4.05
CA GLY A 181 8.02 -4.93 3.77
C GLY A 181 7.37 -4.35 5.01
N ASP A 182 7.02 -3.07 4.94
CA ASP A 182 6.19 -2.35 5.91
C ASP A 182 5.11 -1.61 5.13
N ASP A 183 3.90 -1.55 5.70
CA ASP A 183 2.68 -1.00 5.08
C ASP A 183 2.17 -1.74 3.84
N LYS A 184 3.03 -2.19 2.91
CA LYS A 184 2.64 -2.90 1.69
C LYS A 184 3.66 -3.96 1.29
N PHE A 185 3.16 -5.09 0.78
CA PHE A 185 3.95 -6.16 0.16
C PHE A 185 3.10 -6.88 -0.89
N ILE A 186 3.74 -7.56 -1.84
CA ILE A 186 3.03 -8.40 -2.81
C ILE A 186 3.00 -9.82 -2.29
N LEU A 187 1.88 -10.51 -2.41
CA LEU A 187 1.74 -11.92 -2.13
C LEU A 187 1.48 -12.66 -3.44
N SER A 188 2.35 -13.61 -3.79
CA SER A 188 2.30 -14.37 -5.05
C SER A 188 3.01 -15.72 -4.89
N ASP A 189 2.47 -16.79 -5.45
CA ASP A 189 3.02 -18.16 -5.39
C ASP A 189 3.51 -18.59 -4.00
N GLY A 190 2.74 -18.31 -2.96
CA GLY A 190 3.12 -18.72 -1.59
C GLY A 190 4.21 -17.86 -0.92
N LYS A 191 4.68 -16.81 -1.60
CA LYS A 191 5.75 -15.92 -1.15
C LYS A 191 5.27 -14.49 -0.99
N ALA A 192 5.91 -13.77 -0.07
CA ALA A 192 5.79 -12.33 0.06
C ALA A 192 6.99 -11.64 -0.59
N TYR A 193 6.73 -10.63 -1.42
CA TYR A 193 7.74 -9.85 -2.13
C TYR A 193 7.75 -8.40 -1.66
N LEU A 194 8.96 -7.83 -1.63
CA LEU A 194 9.22 -6.45 -1.26
C LEU A 194 8.57 -5.49 -2.25
N PHE A 195 7.58 -4.71 -1.79
CA PHE A 195 6.94 -3.68 -2.60
C PHE A 195 7.61 -2.30 -2.44
N GLN A 196 8.13 -2.02 -1.24
CA GLN A 196 8.78 -0.76 -0.87
C GLN A 196 10.01 -1.02 0.00
N ASP A 197 11.14 -0.41 -0.35
CA ASP A 197 12.45 -0.55 0.32
C ASP A 197 12.67 0.43 1.48
N PHE A 198 11.59 1.05 1.97
CA PHE A 198 11.65 2.05 3.03
C PHE A 198 10.54 1.87 4.06
N ILE A 199 10.83 2.30 5.28
CA ILE A 199 9.91 2.38 6.40
C ILE A 199 9.53 3.84 6.61
N VAL A 200 8.24 4.10 6.87
CA VAL A 200 7.74 5.45 7.12
C VAL A 200 7.72 5.72 8.62
N LEU A 201 8.74 6.44 9.11
CA LEU A 201 8.82 6.88 10.50
C LEU A 201 8.02 8.16 10.73
N ARG A 202 7.45 8.28 11.93
CA ARG A 202 6.53 9.35 12.36
C ARG A 202 6.83 9.65 13.83
N ASP A 203 6.31 10.77 14.33
CA ASP A 203 6.54 11.25 15.70
C ASP A 203 6.32 10.16 16.77
N HIS A 204 5.22 9.42 16.69
CA HIS A 204 4.84 8.40 17.66
C HIS A 204 5.77 7.19 17.63
N HIS A 205 6.46 6.90 16.52
CA HIS A 205 7.49 5.86 16.48
C HIS A 205 8.67 6.22 17.39
N PHE A 206 9.12 7.47 17.39
CA PHE A 206 10.21 7.93 18.26
C PHE A 206 9.80 8.00 19.73
N SER A 207 8.54 8.33 20.02
CA SER A 207 8.00 8.28 21.38
C SER A 207 7.89 6.86 21.92
N ALA A 208 7.44 5.92 21.09
CA ALA A 208 7.27 4.52 21.48
C ALA A 208 8.59 3.75 21.55
N LEU A 209 9.58 4.13 20.74
CA LEU A 209 10.88 3.46 20.63
C LEU A 209 12.02 4.49 20.79
N PRO A 210 12.33 4.93 22.03
CA PRO A 210 13.31 6.01 22.27
C PRO A 210 14.70 5.71 21.71
N TRP A 211 15.08 4.43 21.63
CA TRP A 211 16.35 3.97 21.07
C TRP A 211 16.55 4.40 19.61
N LEU A 212 15.50 4.68 18.84
CA LEU A 212 15.60 5.18 17.47
C LEU A 212 16.38 6.51 17.42
N THR A 213 16.16 7.40 18.39
CA THR A 213 16.81 8.72 18.38
C THR A 213 18.32 8.65 18.54
N GLY A 214 18.85 7.59 19.16
CA GLY A 214 20.29 7.36 19.31
C GLY A 214 20.96 6.68 18.11
N ARG A 215 20.21 6.31 17.07
CA ARG A 215 20.75 5.57 15.91
C ARG A 215 21.32 6.47 14.82
N ASP A 216 20.69 7.61 14.58
CA ASP A 216 21.04 8.53 13.49
C ASP A 216 20.79 9.98 13.95
N PRO A 217 21.75 10.92 13.75
CA PRO A 217 21.54 12.33 14.07
C PRO A 217 20.30 12.95 13.41
N ASP A 218 19.93 12.50 12.21
CA ASP A 218 18.71 12.95 11.52
C ASP A 218 17.46 12.54 12.28
N PHE A 219 17.45 11.37 12.91
CA PHE A 219 16.32 10.89 13.70
C PHE A 219 16.13 11.74 14.95
N ALA A 220 17.21 12.10 15.63
CA ALA A 220 17.15 13.01 16.77
C ALA A 220 16.65 14.40 16.35
N ARG A 221 17.13 14.94 15.23
CA ARG A 221 16.67 16.23 14.68
C ARG A 221 15.19 16.19 14.30
N PHE A 222 14.76 15.12 13.63
CA PHE A 222 13.36 14.93 13.25
C PHE A 222 12.45 14.79 14.47
N ALA A 223 12.82 13.98 15.46
CA ALA A 223 12.03 13.81 16.68
C ALA A 223 11.88 15.12 17.46
N LYS A 224 12.95 15.92 17.59
CA LYS A 224 12.89 17.27 18.20
C LYS A 224 11.96 18.20 17.42
N LYS A 225 12.10 18.25 16.09
CA LYS A 225 11.25 19.07 15.22
C LYS A 225 9.78 18.65 15.29
N ALA A 226 9.50 17.34 15.27
CA ALA A 226 8.14 16.80 15.35
C ALA A 226 7.47 17.12 16.70
N LYS A 227 8.21 17.03 17.82
CA LYS A 227 7.71 17.45 19.14
C LYS A 227 7.35 18.93 19.17
N LEU A 228 8.24 19.79 18.68
CA LEU A 228 7.97 21.23 18.59
C LEU A 228 6.75 21.51 17.69
N GLN A 229 6.67 20.85 16.54
CA GLN A 229 5.57 21.03 15.61
C GLN A 229 4.23 20.59 16.20
N LYS A 230 4.20 19.50 16.97
CA LYS A 230 3.00 19.03 17.68
C LYS A 230 2.55 20.00 18.76
N TYR A 231 3.50 20.62 19.47
CA TYR A 231 3.21 21.69 20.43
C TYR A 231 2.61 22.92 19.72
N LEU A 232 3.24 23.40 18.66
CA LEU A 232 2.73 24.52 17.86
C LEU A 232 1.35 24.22 17.27
N GLN A 233 1.17 23.00 16.76
CA GLN A 233 -0.12 22.50 16.28
C GLN A 233 -1.17 22.59 17.38
N TYR A 234 -0.90 22.07 18.58
CA TYR A 234 -1.86 22.14 19.67
C TYR A 234 -2.29 23.58 19.98
N GLN A 235 -1.38 24.54 19.87
CA GLN A 235 -1.73 25.96 20.03
C GLN A 235 -2.55 26.51 18.85
N ILE A 236 -2.16 26.22 17.60
CA ILE A 236 -2.87 26.69 16.40
C ILE A 236 -4.29 26.09 16.34
N LEU A 237 -4.45 24.81 16.67
CA LEU A 237 -5.72 24.09 16.62
C LEU A 237 -6.78 24.65 17.56
N LYS A 238 -6.39 25.37 18.63
CA LYS A 238 -7.34 26.09 19.50
C LYS A 238 -8.07 27.21 18.76
N TRP A 239 -7.48 27.73 17.69
CA TRP A 239 -7.99 28.90 16.95
C TRP A 239 -8.46 28.55 15.54
N LEU A 240 -8.16 27.35 15.05
CA LEU A 240 -8.39 26.97 13.66
C LEU A 240 -9.76 26.29 13.47
N PRO A 241 -10.59 26.72 12.50
CA PRO A 241 -11.82 26.03 12.18
C PRO A 241 -11.58 24.56 11.78
N GLN A 242 -12.42 23.65 12.27
CA GLN A 242 -12.31 22.20 12.00
C GLN A 242 -12.28 21.85 10.50
N LYS A 243 -12.88 22.68 9.65
CA LYS A 243 -12.91 22.51 8.18
C LYS A 243 -11.51 22.56 7.52
N ILE A 244 -10.51 23.16 8.17
CA ILE A 244 -9.15 23.30 7.64
C ILE A 244 -8.26 22.10 8.03
N LEU A 245 -8.67 21.28 9.01
CA LEU A 245 -7.86 20.17 9.52
C LEU A 245 -7.41 19.16 8.46
N PRO A 246 -8.27 18.73 7.49
CA PRO A 246 -7.87 17.71 6.53
C PRO A 246 -6.74 18.15 5.60
N SER A 247 -6.68 19.44 5.24
CA SER A 247 -5.61 19.96 4.38
C SER A 247 -4.29 20.11 5.14
N LEU A 248 -4.36 20.30 6.45
CA LEU A 248 -3.21 20.42 7.32
C LEU A 248 -2.63 19.09 7.77
N ASP A 249 -3.37 17.98 7.73
CA ASP A 249 -2.92 16.67 8.23
C ASP A 249 -1.48 16.28 7.82
N ARG A 250 -1.08 16.59 6.58
CA ARG A 250 0.31 16.33 6.12
C ARG A 250 1.36 17.17 6.84
N PHE A 251 1.04 18.43 7.11
CA PHE A 251 1.90 19.28 7.91
C PHE A 251 1.90 18.77 9.35
N LEU A 252 0.73 18.43 9.89
CA LEU A 252 0.57 18.02 11.28
C LEU A 252 1.23 16.67 11.59
N ASN A 253 1.31 15.77 10.61
CA ASN A 253 1.87 14.43 10.76
C ASN A 253 3.07 14.23 9.83
N PRO A 254 4.21 14.91 10.12
CA PRO A 254 5.40 14.76 9.30
C PRO A 254 5.84 13.29 9.29
N ALA A 255 6.32 12.85 8.14
CA ALA A 255 6.81 11.50 7.94
C ALA A 255 8.23 11.56 7.36
N MET A 256 9.07 10.64 7.81
CA MET A 256 10.42 10.42 7.29
C MET A 256 10.46 9.04 6.66
N ARG A 257 10.98 8.93 5.44
CA ARG A 257 11.26 7.64 4.82
C ARG A 257 12.68 7.23 5.12
N VAL A 258 12.86 6.01 5.60
CA VAL A 258 14.15 5.50 6.07
C VAL A 258 14.32 4.09 5.55
N THR A 259 15.47 3.79 4.97
CA THR A 259 15.83 2.43 4.56
C THR A 259 16.17 1.57 5.81
N PRO A 260 15.89 0.26 5.81
CA PRO A 260 16.10 -0.59 6.99
C PRO A 260 17.53 -0.56 7.57
N ASP A 261 18.55 -0.47 6.72
CA ASP A 261 19.98 -0.40 7.08
C ASP A 261 20.32 0.86 7.92
N ARG A 262 19.64 1.98 7.67
CA ARG A 262 19.78 3.19 8.50
C ARG A 262 19.17 3.04 9.89
N ILE A 263 18.16 2.17 10.04
CA ILE A 263 17.55 1.89 11.35
C ILE A 263 18.42 0.94 12.15
N CYS A 264 18.88 -0.13 11.50
CA CYS A 264 19.76 -1.13 12.08
C CYS A 264 20.79 -1.54 11.03
N LYS A 265 22.09 -1.31 11.29
CA LYS A 265 23.16 -1.63 10.32
C LYS A 265 23.22 -3.11 9.91
N GLN A 266 22.66 -3.99 10.73
CA GLN A 266 22.58 -5.44 10.49
C GLN A 266 21.29 -5.84 9.76
N ALA A 267 20.33 -4.92 9.57
CA ALA A 267 19.10 -5.22 8.85
C ALA A 267 19.42 -5.43 7.38
N VAL A 268 19.08 -6.62 6.89
CA VAL A 268 19.16 -6.97 5.48
C VAL A 268 17.78 -6.77 4.86
N THR A 269 17.71 -5.98 3.79
CA THR A 269 16.52 -5.93 2.93
C THR A 269 16.56 -7.12 1.97
N LEU A 270 15.49 -7.90 1.97
CA LEU A 270 15.33 -9.10 1.17
C LEU A 270 14.23 -8.83 0.13
N SER A 271 14.37 -9.42 -1.06
CA SER A 271 13.39 -9.24 -2.14
C SER A 271 12.13 -10.08 -1.95
N GLU A 272 12.25 -11.26 -1.32
CA GLU A 272 11.15 -12.20 -1.11
C GLU A 272 11.39 -13.13 0.09
N THR A 273 10.30 -13.70 0.62
CA THR A 273 10.33 -14.78 1.62
C THR A 273 9.10 -15.67 1.51
N THR A 274 9.24 -16.95 1.86
CA THR A 274 8.08 -17.82 2.12
C THR A 274 7.47 -17.46 3.49
N ILE A 275 6.15 -17.35 3.58
CA ILE A 275 5.45 -17.09 4.84
C ILE A 275 5.25 -18.40 5.60
N SER A 276 6.01 -18.61 6.67
CA SER A 276 5.83 -19.76 7.56
C SER A 276 4.84 -19.48 8.69
N THR A 277 4.81 -18.23 9.16
CA THR A 277 3.98 -17.82 10.32
C THR A 277 3.13 -16.60 9.98
N GLY A 278 1.83 -16.68 10.24
CA GLY A 278 0.92 -15.53 10.19
C GLY A 278 0.56 -15.03 11.59
N ILE A 279 0.61 -13.71 11.80
CA ILE A 279 0.18 -13.06 13.04
C ILE A 279 -0.92 -12.06 12.71
N VAL A 280 -2.04 -12.12 13.43
CA VAL A 280 -3.05 -11.06 13.44
C VAL A 280 -2.98 -10.33 14.77
N LEU A 281 -2.86 -9.01 14.72
CA LEU A 281 -2.89 -8.14 15.90
C LEU A 281 -4.31 -7.61 16.11
N GLY A 282 -4.87 -7.88 17.29
CA GLY A 282 -6.11 -7.30 17.80
C GLY A 282 -5.86 -6.38 18.99
N GLN A 283 -6.85 -5.57 19.34
CA GLN A 283 -6.82 -4.75 20.56
C GLN A 283 -7.55 -5.49 21.69
N GLY A 284 -7.06 -5.38 22.93
CA GLY A 284 -7.79 -5.83 24.11
C GLY A 284 -7.13 -5.38 25.41
N ASP A 285 -7.55 -5.94 26.55
CA ASP A 285 -7.13 -5.41 27.87
C ASP A 285 -5.79 -5.97 28.36
N ARG A 286 -5.42 -7.15 27.88
CA ARG A 286 -4.19 -7.84 28.24
C ARG A 286 -3.48 -8.37 27.01
N PHE A 287 -2.19 -8.62 27.16
CA PHE A 287 -1.45 -9.35 26.14
C PHE A 287 -1.86 -10.82 26.19
N GLU A 288 -2.37 -11.33 25.08
CA GLU A 288 -2.74 -12.73 24.93
C GLU A 288 -2.30 -13.18 23.53
N ALA A 289 -1.69 -14.35 23.44
CA ALA A 289 -1.31 -14.96 22.18
C ALA A 289 -1.98 -16.33 22.09
N LYS A 290 -2.84 -16.51 21.08
CA LYS A 290 -3.62 -17.72 20.87
C LYS A 290 -3.36 -18.26 19.48
N GLU A 291 -3.01 -19.54 19.39
CA GLU A 291 -2.94 -20.21 18.10
C GLU A 291 -4.35 -20.35 17.50
N ILE A 292 -4.46 -20.04 16.22
CA ILE A 292 -5.72 -20.09 15.47
C ILE A 292 -5.55 -20.96 14.23
N SER A 293 -6.66 -21.45 13.69
CA SER A 293 -6.62 -22.18 12.43
C SER A 293 -6.25 -21.26 11.26
N ARG A 294 -5.64 -21.83 10.20
CA ARG A 294 -5.38 -21.12 8.94
C ARG A 294 -6.63 -20.42 8.42
N LYS A 295 -7.77 -21.11 8.39
CA LYS A 295 -9.06 -20.55 7.95
C LYS A 295 -9.45 -19.29 8.76
N ALA A 296 -9.30 -19.32 10.07
CA ALA A 296 -9.59 -18.16 10.93
C ALA A 296 -8.61 -17.00 10.66
N PHE A 297 -7.33 -17.30 10.43
CA PHE A 297 -6.33 -16.31 10.04
C PHE A 297 -6.71 -15.64 8.71
N ILE A 298 -7.02 -16.41 7.66
CA ILE A 298 -7.41 -15.90 6.34
C ILE A 298 -8.63 -15.00 6.43
N GLN A 299 -9.67 -15.40 7.17
CA GLN A 299 -10.88 -14.59 7.36
C GLN A 299 -10.58 -13.25 8.03
N LYS A 300 -9.78 -13.26 9.10
CA LYS A 300 -9.36 -12.03 9.77
C LYS A 300 -8.49 -11.16 8.87
N PHE A 301 -7.58 -11.78 8.12
CA PHE A 301 -6.67 -11.06 7.24
C PHE A 301 -7.41 -10.41 6.08
N ASP A 302 -8.33 -11.11 5.44
CA ASP A 302 -9.23 -10.58 4.39
C ASP A 302 -10.01 -9.37 4.90
N LEU A 303 -10.64 -9.46 6.08
CA LEU A 303 -11.34 -8.33 6.69
C LEU A 303 -10.42 -7.12 6.87
N LEU A 304 -9.20 -7.34 7.36
CA LEU A 304 -8.20 -6.28 7.52
C LEU A 304 -7.79 -5.65 6.19
N GLN A 305 -7.69 -6.44 5.11
CA GLN A 305 -7.40 -5.92 3.77
C GLN A 305 -8.54 -5.04 3.26
N GLN A 306 -9.79 -5.49 3.39
CA GLN A 306 -10.98 -4.73 2.99
C GLN A 306 -11.10 -3.41 3.77
N MET A 307 -10.68 -3.38 5.04
CA MET A 307 -10.63 -2.17 5.84
C MET A 307 -9.49 -1.23 5.44
N ALA A 308 -8.32 -1.77 5.09
CA ALA A 308 -7.16 -0.98 4.71
C ALA A 308 -7.33 -0.27 3.35
N ILE A 309 -8.10 -0.87 2.44
CA ILE A 309 -8.31 -0.40 1.06
C ILE A 309 -9.59 0.44 0.92
N ARG A 310 -10.18 0.90 2.05
CA ARG A 310 -11.46 1.61 2.09
C ARG A 310 -11.62 2.75 1.08
N GLU A 311 -10.54 3.48 0.77
CA GLU A 311 -10.54 4.57 -0.22
C GLU A 311 -10.96 4.12 -1.63
N TYR A 312 -10.80 2.84 -1.95
CA TYR A 312 -11.13 2.26 -3.24
C TYR A 312 -12.31 1.27 -3.20
N ASN A 313 -12.91 0.99 -2.04
CA ASN A 313 -13.99 0.01 -1.95
C ASN A 313 -15.20 0.39 -2.83
N ASP A 314 -15.57 1.68 -2.87
CA ASP A 314 -16.67 2.14 -3.72
C ASP A 314 -16.31 2.02 -5.21
N LEU A 315 -15.06 2.34 -5.55
CA LEU A 315 -14.55 2.18 -6.92
C LEU A 315 -14.55 0.72 -7.36
N GLU A 316 -14.05 -0.17 -6.50
CA GLU A 316 -13.98 -1.61 -6.70
C GLU A 316 -15.38 -2.23 -6.86
N LYS A 317 -16.34 -1.87 -5.99
CA LYS A 317 -17.73 -2.32 -6.10
C LYS A 317 -18.36 -1.91 -7.43
N MET A 318 -18.14 -0.67 -7.87
CA MET A 318 -18.65 -0.21 -9.16
C MET A 318 -18.02 -1.00 -10.31
N ILE A 319 -16.71 -1.24 -10.26
CA ILE A 319 -16.04 -2.06 -11.28
C ILE A 319 -16.59 -3.48 -11.28
N TYR A 320 -16.80 -4.12 -10.13
CA TYR A 320 -17.34 -5.49 -10.09
C TYR A 320 -18.78 -5.55 -10.61
N TYR A 321 -19.59 -4.53 -10.30
CA TYR A 321 -20.95 -4.47 -10.79
C TYR A 321 -21.02 -4.39 -12.33
N TYR A 322 -20.17 -3.55 -12.96
CA TYR A 322 -20.17 -3.38 -14.42
C TYR A 322 -19.18 -4.28 -15.16
N CYS A 323 -18.24 -4.92 -14.46
CA CYS A 323 -17.23 -5.83 -14.99
C CYS A 323 -17.10 -7.09 -14.11
N PRO A 324 -18.11 -7.97 -14.05
CA PRO A 324 -18.13 -9.12 -13.12
C PRO A 324 -16.94 -10.06 -13.27
N LYS A 325 -16.35 -10.16 -14.47
CA LYS A 325 -15.14 -10.96 -14.73
C LYS A 325 -13.90 -10.50 -13.96
N ARG A 326 -13.89 -9.27 -13.43
CA ARG A 326 -12.81 -8.75 -12.57
C ARG A 326 -13.06 -9.07 -11.08
N GLN A 327 -14.24 -9.57 -10.72
CA GLN A 327 -14.55 -9.93 -9.34
C GLN A 327 -13.77 -11.17 -8.95
N ILE A 328 -12.92 -11.02 -7.94
CA ILE A 328 -12.09 -12.10 -7.42
C ILE A 328 -12.35 -12.27 -5.93
N ASN A 329 -12.44 -13.52 -5.49
CA ASN A 329 -12.61 -13.86 -4.09
C ASN A 329 -11.26 -13.71 -3.37
N TRP A 330 -11.09 -12.59 -2.66
CA TRP A 330 -9.87 -12.30 -1.88
C TRP A 330 -9.51 -13.42 -0.90
N ALA A 331 -10.50 -13.98 -0.20
CA ALA A 331 -10.25 -15.05 0.76
C ALA A 331 -9.68 -16.30 0.07
N GLN A 332 -10.14 -16.61 -1.14
CA GLN A 332 -9.59 -17.71 -1.94
C GLN A 332 -8.14 -17.43 -2.34
N VAL A 333 -7.86 -16.24 -2.90
CA VAL A 333 -6.50 -15.88 -3.32
C VAL A 333 -5.53 -15.84 -2.13
N LEU A 334 -5.97 -15.35 -0.98
CA LEU A 334 -5.19 -15.39 0.26
C LEU A 334 -4.92 -16.83 0.71
N ASP A 335 -5.91 -17.72 0.62
CA ASP A 335 -5.72 -19.13 0.94
C ASP A 335 -4.66 -19.73 -0.01
N ASP A 336 -4.84 -19.56 -1.32
CA ASP A 336 -3.93 -20.08 -2.34
C ASP A 336 -2.48 -19.60 -2.19
N ASN A 337 -2.25 -18.46 -1.54
CA ASN A 337 -0.93 -17.86 -1.40
C ASN A 337 -0.33 -17.89 0.02
N ILE A 338 -1.05 -18.42 1.02
CA ILE A 338 -0.53 -18.52 2.39
C ILE A 338 -0.43 -19.99 2.78
N HIS A 339 0.79 -20.53 2.68
CA HIS A 339 1.09 -21.94 2.99
C HIS A 339 1.77 -22.14 4.35
N GLY A 340 1.80 -21.09 5.18
CA GLY A 340 2.33 -21.17 6.54
C GLY A 340 1.62 -22.26 7.35
N ASN A 341 2.35 -22.81 8.33
CA ASN A 341 1.85 -23.88 9.18
C ASN A 341 1.48 -23.41 10.60
N ARG A 342 1.77 -22.14 10.93
CA ARG A 342 1.52 -21.58 12.25
C ARG A 342 0.83 -20.23 12.15
N PHE A 343 -0.29 -20.06 12.87
CA PHE A 343 -1.06 -18.83 12.85
C PHE A 343 -1.43 -18.39 14.26
N ILE A 344 -1.15 -17.12 14.59
CA ILE A 344 -1.28 -16.60 15.95
C ILE A 344 -2.15 -15.36 15.93
N ASP A 345 -3.14 -15.33 16.81
CA ASP A 345 -3.92 -14.15 17.14
C ASP A 345 -3.33 -13.52 18.41
N ILE A 346 -2.84 -12.29 18.30
CA ILE A 346 -2.22 -11.56 19.40
C ILE A 346 -3.09 -10.37 19.76
N THR A 347 -3.59 -10.36 20.99
CA THR A 347 -4.28 -9.22 21.59
C THR A 347 -3.24 -8.28 22.20
N VAL A 348 -3.30 -7.00 21.85
CA VAL A 348 -2.37 -5.97 22.29
C VAL A 348 -3.06 -4.98 23.23
N PRO A 349 -2.58 -4.82 24.47
CA PRO A 349 -3.09 -3.82 25.39
C PRO A 349 -2.62 -2.42 25.06
N MET A 350 -3.54 -1.45 25.10
CA MET A 350 -3.28 -0.05 24.75
C MET A 350 -2.33 0.67 25.72
N ASN A 351 -2.22 0.16 26.95
CA ASN A 351 -1.46 0.80 28.03
C ASN A 351 -0.04 0.22 28.21
N VAL A 352 0.38 -0.72 27.36
CA VAL A 352 1.71 -1.34 27.46
C VAL A 352 2.65 -0.74 26.41
N GLY A 353 3.88 -0.42 26.84
CA GLY A 353 4.91 0.08 25.94
C GLY A 353 5.23 -0.92 24.82
N PHE A 354 5.42 -0.42 23.60
CA PHE A 354 5.65 -1.26 22.41
C PHE A 354 6.96 -2.06 22.44
N ASP A 355 7.98 -1.63 23.18
CA ASP A 355 9.20 -2.44 23.39
C ASP A 355 8.87 -3.75 24.13
N SER A 356 7.96 -3.69 25.12
CA SER A 356 7.49 -4.88 25.84
C SER A 356 6.63 -5.77 24.95
N ILE A 357 5.77 -5.18 24.10
CA ILE A 357 4.97 -5.94 23.12
C ILE A 357 5.90 -6.64 22.12
N GLY A 358 6.89 -5.95 21.57
CA GLY A 358 7.88 -6.51 20.66
C GLY A 358 8.63 -7.70 21.28
N LYS A 359 9.07 -7.59 22.54
CA LYS A 359 9.70 -8.70 23.27
C LYS A 359 8.77 -9.90 23.44
N LYS A 360 7.50 -9.68 23.81
CA LYS A 360 6.53 -10.76 23.93
C LYS A 360 6.22 -11.43 22.59
N VAL A 361 6.12 -10.65 21.51
CA VAL A 361 5.98 -11.20 20.15
C VAL A 361 7.19 -12.07 19.79
N VAL A 362 8.41 -11.62 20.09
CA VAL A 362 9.62 -12.44 19.88
C VAL A 362 9.55 -13.76 20.66
N GLN A 363 9.14 -13.71 21.93
CA GLN A 363 8.97 -14.91 22.77
C GLN A 363 7.92 -15.88 22.22
N CYS A 364 6.88 -15.40 21.54
CA CYS A 364 5.91 -16.26 20.88
C CYS A 364 6.48 -16.93 19.61
N LEU A 365 7.54 -16.37 19.03
CA LEU A 365 8.11 -16.81 17.76
C LEU A 365 9.28 -17.79 17.90
N THR A 366 10.02 -17.68 19.01
CA THR A 366 11.00 -18.69 19.47
C THR A 366 10.28 -19.86 20.10
#